data_AF-A0A6L4Y8P1-F1
#
_entry.id   AF-A0A6L4Y8P1-F1
#
_cell.length_a   1.000
_cell.length_b   1.000
_cell.length_c   1.000
_cell.angle_alpha   90.00
_cell.angle_beta   90.00
_cell.angle_gamma   90.00
#
_symmetry.space_group_name_H-M   'P 1'
#
loop_
_entity.id
_entity.type
_entity.pdbx_description
1 polymer ?
#
loop_
_entity_poly.entity_id
_entity_poly.type
_entity_poly.pdbx_seq_one_letter_code
_entity_poly.pdbx_strand_id
1 'polypeptide(L)'
;MRKILIGLIAFVIAQTDTAQSDEQQRFAKGKELFETTCSICHSIQMPLNKNYDQQKWNKVVNKMAEKMKHKHKHKRLDELTDEGKGLIVNYLVNAIPPKK
;
A
#
# COMPACT_ATOMS: atom_id res chain seq x y z
N MET A 1 -6.94 -23.16 -45.15
CA MET A 1 -6.30 -23.15 -43.83
C MET A 1 -6.14 -21.70 -43.35
N ARG A 2 -7.01 -21.19 -42.47
CA ARG A 2 -6.82 -19.92 -41.74
C ARG A 2 -7.94 -19.75 -40.68
N LYS A 3 -7.85 -20.48 -39.58
CA LYS A 3 -8.77 -20.36 -38.42
C LYS A 3 -8.03 -20.58 -37.10
N ILE A 4 -6.96 -19.81 -36.83
CA ILE A 4 -6.21 -19.90 -35.55
C ILE A 4 -5.71 -18.52 -35.07
N LEU A 5 -6.44 -17.42 -35.28
CA LEU A 5 -5.99 -16.09 -34.84
C LEU A 5 -6.94 -15.38 -33.85
N ILE A 6 -8.09 -15.96 -33.52
CA ILE A 6 -9.10 -15.32 -32.66
C ILE A 6 -8.98 -15.75 -31.18
N GLY A 7 -8.42 -16.94 -30.90
CA GLY A 7 -8.34 -17.48 -29.53
C GLY A 7 -7.29 -16.83 -28.63
N LEU A 8 -6.20 -16.28 -29.17
CA LEU A 8 -5.11 -15.71 -28.38
C LEU A 8 -5.43 -14.32 -27.81
N ILE A 9 -6.27 -13.53 -28.48
CA ILE A 9 -6.55 -12.14 -28.07
C ILE A 9 -7.47 -12.10 -26.84
N ALA A 10 -8.46 -12.99 -26.75
CA ALA A 10 -9.38 -13.04 -25.61
C ALA A 10 -8.70 -13.45 -24.29
N PHE A 11 -7.68 -14.32 -24.34
CA PHE A 11 -6.92 -14.73 -23.16
C PHE A 11 -6.00 -13.63 -22.62
N VAL A 12 -5.52 -12.73 -23.50
CA VAL A 12 -4.66 -11.62 -23.11
C VAL A 12 -5.45 -10.52 -22.39
N ILE A 13 -6.68 -10.22 -22.84
CA ILE A 13 -7.53 -9.19 -22.21
C ILE A 13 -7.94 -9.59 -20.79
N ALA A 14 -8.26 -10.87 -20.56
CA ALA A 14 -8.67 -11.35 -19.24
C ALA A 14 -7.56 -11.26 -18.16
N GLN A 15 -6.28 -11.27 -18.56
CA GLN A 15 -5.15 -11.20 -17.62
C GLN A 15 -4.82 -9.78 -17.17
N THR A 16 -5.16 -8.75 -17.96
CA THR A 16 -4.84 -7.36 -17.63
C THR A 16 -5.84 -6.76 -16.63
N ASP A 17 -7.11 -7.15 -16.75
CA ASP A 17 -8.18 -6.61 -15.90
C ASP A 17 -8.04 -7.04 -14.43
N THR A 18 -7.61 -8.29 -14.19
CA THR A 18 -7.39 -8.82 -12.84
C THR A 18 -6.25 -8.09 -12.14
N ALA A 19 -5.09 -7.96 -12.80
CA ALA A 19 -3.93 -7.28 -12.23
C ALA A 19 -4.20 -5.81 -11.87
N GLN A 20 -4.95 -5.09 -12.72
CA GLN A 20 -5.33 -3.71 -12.42
C GLN A 20 -6.32 -3.62 -11.25
N SER A 21 -7.27 -4.54 -11.19
CA SER A 21 -8.22 -4.59 -10.06
C SER A 21 -7.53 -4.96 -8.75
N ASP A 22 -6.54 -5.85 -8.78
CA ASP A 22 -5.75 -6.26 -7.62
C ASP A 22 -4.91 -5.11 -7.09
N GLU A 23 -4.23 -4.36 -7.96
CA GLU A 23 -3.44 -3.19 -7.54
C GLU A 23 -4.33 -2.10 -6.94
N GLN A 24 -5.47 -1.83 -7.56
CA GLN A 24 -6.44 -0.87 -7.02
C GLN A 24 -6.97 -1.30 -5.65
N GLN A 25 -7.25 -2.59 -5.48
CA GLN A 25 -7.68 -3.13 -4.19
C GLN A 25 -6.57 -3.01 -3.13
N ARG A 26 -5.31 -3.29 -3.50
CA ARG A 26 -4.16 -3.15 -2.60
C ARG A 26 -3.94 -1.70 -2.19
N PHE A 27 -4.06 -0.77 -3.13
CA PHE A 27 -3.97 0.67 -2.85
C PHE A 27 -5.07 1.12 -1.87
N ALA A 28 -6.32 0.69 -2.10
CA ALA A 28 -7.44 1.02 -1.22
C ALA A 28 -7.26 0.46 0.21
N LYS A 29 -6.84 -0.82 0.33
CA LYS A 29 -6.50 -1.43 1.62
C LYS A 29 -5.36 -0.70 2.33
N GLY A 30 -4.33 -0.32 1.58
CA GLY A 30 -3.20 0.46 2.10
C GLY A 30 -3.62 1.81 2.65
N LYS A 31 -4.51 2.52 1.95
CA LYS A 31 -5.09 3.79 2.40
C LYS A 31 -5.86 3.63 3.71
N GLU A 32 -6.77 2.66 3.77
CA GLU A 32 -7.58 2.40 4.96
C GLU A 32 -6.69 2.08 6.17
N LEU A 33 -5.72 1.19 5.99
CA LEU A 33 -4.81 0.81 7.06
C LEU A 33 -3.94 1.99 7.51
N PHE A 34 -3.46 2.81 6.59
CA PHE A 34 -2.71 4.03 6.90
C PHE A 34 -3.56 5.03 7.71
N GLU A 35 -4.79 5.31 7.28
CA GLU A 35 -5.66 6.29 7.93
C GLU A 35 -6.09 5.84 9.32
N THR A 36 -6.41 4.56 9.50
CA THR A 36 -6.85 4.00 10.79
C THR A 36 -5.70 3.77 11.76
N THR A 37 -4.52 3.38 11.28
CA THR A 37 -3.36 3.05 12.13
C THR A 37 -2.49 4.27 12.42
N CYS A 38 -2.13 5.05 11.40
CA CYS A 38 -1.11 6.09 11.53
C CYS A 38 -1.64 7.43 12.08
N SER A 39 -2.96 7.61 12.15
CA SER A 39 -3.59 8.80 12.73
C SER A 39 -3.66 8.78 14.26
N ILE A 40 -3.44 7.63 14.89
CA ILE A 40 -3.66 7.42 16.33
C ILE A 40 -2.71 8.26 17.19
N CYS A 41 -1.45 8.44 16.76
CA CYS A 41 -0.42 9.07 17.57
C CYS A 41 -0.11 10.52 17.17
N HIS A 42 -0.36 10.90 15.91
CA HIS A 42 -0.04 12.22 15.36
C HIS A 42 -0.76 12.41 14.02
N SER A 43 -0.75 13.64 13.50
CA SER A 43 -1.38 13.96 12.21
C SER A 43 -0.81 13.15 11.04
N ILE A 44 -1.71 12.61 10.21
CA ILE A 44 -1.38 11.93 8.94
C ILE A 44 -0.89 12.88 7.84
N GLN A 45 -1.10 14.19 8.01
CA GLN A 45 -0.65 15.20 7.05
C GLN A 45 0.88 15.24 6.95
N MET A 46 1.60 14.91 8.04
CA MET A 46 3.06 14.91 8.02
C MET A 46 3.61 13.90 6.99
N PRO A 47 3.20 12.61 7.00
CA PRO A 47 3.58 11.67 5.96
C PRO A 47 3.12 12.08 4.56
N LEU A 48 1.87 12.54 4.40
CA LEU A 48 1.32 12.91 3.08
C LEU A 48 2.04 14.10 2.42
N ASN A 49 2.75 14.91 3.21
CA ASN A 49 3.57 16.01 2.70
C ASN A 49 5.01 15.60 2.33
N LYS A 50 5.38 14.31 2.46
CA LYS A 50 6.71 13.81 2.10
C LYS A 50 6.68 13.05 0.79
N ASN A 51 7.57 13.44 -0.12
CA ASN A 51 7.82 12.67 -1.33
C ASN A 51 9.03 11.76 -1.10
N TYR A 52 8.79 10.55 -0.60
CA TYR A 52 9.82 9.54 -0.38
C TYR A 52 9.62 8.35 -1.31
N ASP A 53 10.72 7.75 -1.74
CA ASP A 53 10.69 6.48 -2.46
C ASP A 53 10.27 5.31 -1.54
N GLN A 54 10.06 4.15 -2.17
CA GLN A 54 9.67 2.92 -1.48
C GLN A 54 10.67 2.50 -0.40
N GLN A 55 11.98 2.60 -0.63
CA GLN A 55 12.98 2.18 0.36
C GLN A 55 12.93 3.06 1.61
N LYS A 56 12.77 4.36 1.42
CA LYS A 56 12.68 5.32 2.52
C LYS A 56 11.36 5.20 3.26
N TRP A 57 10.24 4.97 2.56
CA TRP A 57 8.97 4.68 3.22
C TRP A 57 9.00 3.40 4.05
N ASN A 58 9.62 2.32 3.55
CA ASN A 58 9.83 1.10 4.34
C ASN A 58 10.55 1.38 5.66
N LYS A 59 11.62 2.19 5.64
CA LYS A 59 12.36 2.57 6.86
C LYS A 59 11.47 3.35 7.84
N VAL A 60 10.67 4.29 7.34
CA VAL A 60 9.77 5.11 8.17
C VAL A 60 8.66 4.26 8.79
N VAL A 61 7.98 3.44 8.00
CA VAL A 61 6.87 2.59 8.46
C VAL A 61 7.36 1.58 9.49
N ASN A 62 8.50 0.91 9.26
CA ASN A 62 9.10 0.01 10.25
C ASN A 62 9.45 0.75 11.55
N LYS A 63 10.06 1.94 11.48
CA LYS A 63 10.37 2.74 12.66
C LYS A 63 9.12 3.14 13.45
N MET A 64 8.01 3.45 12.77
CA MET A 64 6.75 3.78 13.45
C MET A 64 6.09 2.54 14.05
N ALA A 65 6.12 1.40 13.35
CA ALA A 65 5.61 0.12 13.85
C ALA A 65 6.27 -0.27 15.18
N GLU A 66 7.60 -0.17 15.26
CA GLU A 66 8.33 -0.46 16.50
C GLU A 66 7.98 0.54 17.62
N LYS A 67 7.81 1.83 17.31
CA LYS A 67 7.35 2.82 18.29
C LYS A 67 5.94 2.55 18.80
N MET A 68 5.05 2.02 17.96
CA MET A 68 3.68 1.65 18.35
C MET A 68 3.69 0.51 19.37
N LYS A 69 4.50 -0.53 19.16
CA LYS A 69 4.69 -1.66 20.10
C LYS A 69 5.08 -1.20 21.50
N HIS A 70 5.95 -0.19 21.60
CA HIS A 70 6.41 0.31 22.89
C HIS A 70 5.41 1.20 23.62
N LYS A 71 4.49 1.87 22.91
CA LYS A 71 3.54 2.83 23.51
C LYS A 71 2.22 2.19 23.96
N HIS A 72 1.80 1.09 23.36
CA HIS A 72 0.52 0.43 23.67
C HIS A 72 0.77 -1.00 24.17
N LYS A 73 1.47 -1.13 25.31
CA LYS A 73 1.80 -2.43 25.93
C LYS A 73 0.59 -3.30 26.29
N HIS A 74 -0.60 -2.70 26.42
CA HIS A 74 -1.83 -3.44 26.65
C HIS A 74 -2.96 -2.79 25.86
N LYS A 75 -3.54 -3.54 24.93
CA LYS A 75 -4.81 -3.29 24.22
C LYS A 75 -4.69 -2.66 22.81
N ARG A 76 -4.76 -3.58 21.83
CA ARG A 76 -5.57 -3.47 20.60
C ARG A 76 -5.12 -2.47 19.52
N LEU A 77 -3.84 -2.47 19.19
CA LEU A 77 -3.46 -2.47 17.79
C LEU A 77 -2.91 -3.87 17.56
N ASP A 78 -3.65 -4.72 16.85
CA ASP A 78 -3.06 -5.95 16.34
C ASP A 78 -1.76 -5.56 15.64
N GLU A 79 -0.69 -6.31 15.91
CA GLU A 79 0.64 -5.98 15.40
C GLU A 79 0.55 -5.68 13.91
N LEU A 80 1.06 -4.51 13.49
CA LEU A 80 1.08 -4.13 12.09
C LEU A 80 1.98 -5.13 11.34
N THR A 81 1.35 -6.11 10.70
CA THR A 81 2.00 -7.24 10.02
C THR A 81 2.89 -6.76 8.88
N ASP A 82 3.82 -7.60 8.43
CA ASP A 82 4.67 -7.27 7.28
C ASP A 82 3.85 -6.98 6.01
N GLU A 83 2.75 -7.72 5.80
CA GLU A 83 1.80 -7.46 4.74
C GLU A 83 1.15 -6.08 4.90
N GLY A 84 0.66 -5.75 6.10
CA GLY A 84 0.06 -4.45 6.39
C GLY A 84 1.04 -3.29 6.17
N LYS A 85 2.30 -3.45 6.60
CA LYS A 85 3.37 -2.49 6.30
C LYS A 85 3.58 -2.32 4.80
N GLY A 86 3.59 -3.43 4.05
CA GLY A 86 3.71 -3.42 2.59
C GLY A 86 2.57 -2.65 1.90
N LEU A 87 1.33 -2.83 2.35
CA LEU A 87 0.17 -2.12 1.82
C LEU A 87 0.23 -0.61 2.11
N ILE A 88 0.63 -0.20 3.31
CA ILE A 88 0.83 1.22 3.66
C ILE A 88 1.92 1.83 2.79
N VAL A 89 3.04 1.14 2.58
CA VAL A 89 4.13 1.63 1.73
C VAL A 89 3.68 1.77 0.28
N ASN A 90 2.95 0.80 -0.26
CA ASN A 90 2.36 0.88 -1.60
C ASN A 90 1.45 2.12 -1.72
N TYR A 91 0.58 2.36 -0.74
CA TYR A 91 -0.24 3.56 -0.72
C TYR A 91 0.60 4.85 -0.70
N LEU A 92 1.57 4.98 0.20
CA LEU A 92 2.35 6.22 0.37
C LEU A 92 3.21 6.58 -0.85
N VAL A 93 3.72 5.58 -1.57
CA VAL A 93 4.48 5.81 -2.81
C VAL A 93 3.57 6.28 -3.95
N ASN A 94 2.36 5.72 -4.05
CA ASN A 94 1.43 5.99 -5.16
C ASN A 94 0.48 7.17 -4.91
N ALA A 95 0.22 7.52 -3.65
CA ALA A 95 -0.66 8.63 -3.26
C ALA A 95 0.03 10.00 -3.34
N ILE A 96 1.37 10.02 -3.27
CA ILE A 96 2.16 11.25 -3.24
C ILE A 96 3.02 11.28 -4.51
N PRO A 97 2.56 11.96 -5.58
CA PRO A 97 3.35 12.04 -6.80
C PRO A 97 4.69 12.73 -6.52
N PRO A 98 5.77 12.35 -7.23
CA PRO A 98 7.05 12.97 -7.03
C PRO A 98 6.95 14.48 -7.30
N LYS A 99 7.40 15.29 -6.33
CA LYS A 99 7.55 16.74 -6.55
C LYS A 99 8.52 16.93 -7.73
N LYS A 100 8.01 17.53 -8.81
CA LYS A 100 8.83 18.03 -9.93
C LYS A 100 9.81 19.09 -9.44
#